data_AF-A0A952PCC7-F1
#
_entry.id   AF-A0A952PCC7-F1
#
_cell.length_a   1.000
_cell.length_b   1.000
_cell.length_c   1.000
_cell.angle_alpha   90.00
_cell.angle_beta   90.00
_cell.angle_gamma   90.00
#
_symmetry.space_group_name_H-M   'P 1'
#
loop_
_entity.id
_entity.type
_entity.pdbx_description
1 polymer ?
#
loop_
_entity_poly.entity_id
_entity_poly.type
_entity_poly.pdbx_seq_one_letter_code
_entity_poly.pdbx_strand_id
1 'polypeptide(L)'
;MRNLVHINIILIILASLNLSANDSNNSFKRYGVYAGYGLVRGNSAFSAFQGIPNCCPEFKRTDGYQAFFGGIYDYSFGEYGIEGRLGGEIYSGSFKHKEPRIFGINGTPTPGNFEHHIDFDIYSINFDALFRMNFLKNFGISAGIGTNFNFSGNFIQFESVSSSAGRVTFADAEGNSTGSSVRNQFEGEIPELSKVQFSIPVNIYYEFNLKKDRSLILRPEAGFRYTFKETVMNTDWKYYAARIGVSLIFSNKSFEVIEEPEISDTDLLMLELEEIRLREEKQKLRQAELEAELLKKQLEAESLAREIKLRDSINEASAKKMELLREEFDMQIKEENQKYGEICKCYIVQFISTSNRSEAVKVKNYITNAGYTNIIMTEYKEPYMGEIFYRITSDCFDNHLEAFDYNAKIMQSDLILNSRIICNR
;
A
#
# COMPACT_ATOMS: atom_id res chain seq x y z
N MET A 1 37.96 11.79 19.88
CA MET A 1 37.31 13.03 19.41
C MET A 1 35.87 12.85 18.92
N ARG A 2 35.52 11.79 18.16
CA ARG A 2 34.11 11.52 17.73
C ARG A 2 33.09 11.43 18.89
N ASN A 3 33.45 10.81 20.01
CA ASN A 3 32.54 10.65 21.16
C ASN A 3 32.23 11.96 21.91
N LEU A 4 33.10 12.97 21.83
CA LEU A 4 32.87 14.28 22.48
C LEU A 4 31.84 15.12 21.71
N VAL A 5 31.72 14.93 20.39
CA VAL A 5 30.76 15.65 19.56
C VAL A 5 29.33 15.19 19.85
N HIS A 6 29.12 13.88 20.08
CA HIS A 6 27.80 13.34 20.40
C HIS A 6 27.29 13.79 21.78
N ILE A 7 28.18 13.90 22.77
CA ILE A 7 27.83 14.39 24.12
C ILE A 7 27.40 15.86 24.06
N ASN A 8 28.13 16.71 23.31
CA ASN A 8 27.79 18.12 23.16
C ASN A 8 26.46 18.34 22.41
N ILE A 9 26.14 17.51 21.40
CA ILE A 9 24.85 17.60 20.70
C ILE A 9 23.68 17.22 21.65
N ILE A 10 23.84 16.17 22.47
CA ILE A 10 22.83 15.77 23.45
C ILE A 10 22.64 16.87 24.51
N LEU A 11 23.72 17.51 24.97
CA LEU A 11 23.66 18.63 25.92
C LEU A 11 23.01 19.89 25.33
N ILE A 12 23.22 20.18 24.04
CA ILE A 12 22.58 21.30 23.34
C ILE A 12 21.08 21.04 23.15
N ILE A 13 20.67 19.79 22.86
CA ILE A 13 19.25 19.40 22.80
C ILE A 13 18.60 19.48 24.18
N LEU A 14 19.29 19.03 25.24
CA LEU A 14 18.79 19.15 26.62
C LEU A 14 18.72 20.60 27.10
N ALA A 15 19.67 21.46 26.70
CA ALA A 15 19.67 22.87 27.04
C ALA A 15 18.55 23.66 26.33
N SER A 16 18.22 23.29 25.08
CA SER A 16 17.15 23.94 24.31
C SER A 16 15.73 23.56 24.77
N LEU A 17 15.56 22.49 25.54
CA LEU A 17 14.28 22.15 26.18
C LEU A 17 13.87 23.09 27.33
N ASN A 18 14.74 24.03 27.72
CA ASN A 18 14.40 25.09 28.69
C ASN A 18 13.85 26.38 28.02
N LEU A 19 13.71 26.42 26.68
CA LEU A 19 13.12 27.57 26.02
C LEU A 19 11.59 27.55 26.14
N SER A 20 11.10 28.42 27.01
CA SER A 20 9.78 29.05 26.94
C SER A 20 8.57 28.10 27.10
N ALA A 21 8.41 27.56 28.30
CA ALA A 21 7.08 27.27 28.82
C ALA A 21 6.34 28.60 29.00
N ASN A 22 5.77 29.12 27.92
CA ASN A 22 4.78 30.17 28.00
C ASN A 22 3.59 29.56 28.74
N ASP A 23 3.22 30.20 29.85
CA ASP A 23 2.26 29.75 30.86
C ASP A 23 0.82 29.78 30.30
N SER A 24 0.59 29.06 29.20
CA SER A 24 -0.76 28.79 28.75
C SER A 24 -1.37 27.87 29.81
N ASN A 25 -2.47 28.29 30.43
CA ASN A 25 -3.23 27.59 31.48
C ASN A 25 -3.59 26.10 31.19
N ASN A 26 -3.21 25.56 30.04
CA ASN A 26 -3.54 24.23 29.55
C ASN A 26 -2.35 23.28 29.35
N SER A 27 -1.13 23.66 29.76
CA SER A 27 0.00 22.71 29.82
C SER A 27 0.09 22.02 31.19
N PHE A 28 0.47 20.75 31.20
CA PHE A 28 0.69 19.99 32.44
C PHE A 28 1.60 18.78 32.22
N LYS A 29 2.17 18.28 33.31
CA LYS A 29 3.11 17.16 33.33
C LYS A 29 2.46 15.94 33.95
N ARG A 30 2.71 14.77 33.37
CA ARG A 30 2.27 13.49 33.88
C ARG A 30 3.45 12.53 33.96
N TYR A 31 3.40 11.65 34.94
CA TYR A 31 4.39 10.60 35.15
C TYR A 31 3.67 9.28 35.27
N GLY A 32 4.21 8.21 34.74
CA GLY A 32 3.53 6.93 34.79
C GLY A 32 4.47 5.74 34.73
N VAL A 33 3.87 4.58 34.88
CA VAL A 33 4.49 3.29 34.61
C VAL A 33 3.67 2.53 33.59
N TYR A 34 4.30 1.69 32.79
CA TYR A 34 3.63 0.85 31.82
C TYR A 34 4.20 -0.57 31.83
N ALA A 35 3.36 -1.50 31.42
CA ALA A 35 3.75 -2.87 31.15
C ALA A 35 2.86 -3.47 30.06
N GLY A 36 3.37 -4.46 29.34
CA GLY A 36 2.61 -5.11 28.29
C GLY A 36 3.32 -6.28 27.64
N TYR A 37 2.68 -6.77 26.59
CA TYR A 37 3.09 -7.92 25.82
C TYR A 37 2.86 -7.66 24.33
N GLY A 38 3.67 -8.28 23.47
CA GLY A 38 3.57 -8.14 22.03
C GLY A 38 3.88 -9.43 21.30
N LEU A 39 3.36 -9.53 20.08
CA LEU A 39 3.70 -10.57 19.12
C LEU A 39 4.74 -10.00 18.15
N VAL A 40 5.87 -10.69 18.05
CA VAL A 40 6.99 -10.29 17.21
C VAL A 40 6.95 -11.14 15.94
N ARG A 41 7.11 -10.48 14.81
CA ARG A 41 7.35 -11.15 13.53
C ARG A 41 8.48 -10.45 12.82
N GLY A 42 9.21 -11.19 12.01
CA GLY A 42 10.29 -10.61 11.25
C GLY A 42 10.55 -11.38 9.98
N ASN A 43 11.15 -10.65 9.05
CA ASN A 43 11.72 -11.22 7.85
C ASN A 43 13.23 -11.32 8.06
N SER A 44 13.81 -12.36 7.49
CA SER A 44 15.23 -12.62 7.51
C SER A 44 15.64 -13.28 6.20
N ALA A 45 16.90 -13.17 5.84
CA ALA A 45 17.49 -13.90 4.72
C ALA A 45 18.93 -14.27 5.10
N PHE A 46 19.06 -15.17 6.08
CA PHE A 46 20.37 -15.66 6.51
C PHE A 46 20.32 -17.18 6.73
N SER A 47 21.43 -17.86 6.48
CA SER A 47 21.57 -19.31 6.66
C SER A 47 22.08 -19.68 8.05
N ALA A 48 22.97 -18.87 8.62
CA ALA A 48 23.61 -19.13 9.90
C ALA A 48 24.05 -17.83 10.58
N PHE A 49 24.29 -17.91 11.90
CA PHE A 49 25.04 -16.88 12.61
C PHE A 49 26.54 -16.98 12.30
N GLN A 50 27.24 -15.84 12.32
CA GLN A 50 28.66 -15.79 11.98
C GLN A 50 29.48 -16.68 12.94
N GLY A 51 30.27 -17.60 12.36
CA GLY A 51 31.11 -18.53 13.12
C GLY A 51 30.38 -19.76 13.65
N ILE A 52 29.09 -19.91 13.36
CA ILE A 52 28.27 -21.03 13.84
C ILE A 52 27.80 -21.84 12.62
N PRO A 53 28.24 -23.09 12.45
CA PRO A 53 27.86 -23.87 11.27
C PRO A 53 26.37 -24.18 11.31
N ASN A 54 25.69 -24.06 10.16
CA ASN A 54 24.30 -24.43 9.98
C ASN A 54 24.11 -25.03 8.57
N CYS A 55 23.37 -26.13 8.46
CA CYS A 55 23.06 -26.76 7.18
C CYS A 55 21.79 -26.17 6.52
N CYS A 56 21.07 -25.28 7.20
CA CYS A 56 19.89 -24.61 6.68
C CYS A 56 20.26 -23.71 5.48
N PRO A 57 19.56 -23.81 4.34
CA PRO A 57 19.82 -22.94 3.20
C PRO A 57 19.48 -21.49 3.52
N GLU A 58 18.37 -21.24 4.22
CA GLU A 58 17.90 -19.89 4.57
C GLU A 58 16.75 -19.90 5.59
N PHE A 59 16.85 -19.07 6.62
CA PHE A 59 15.73 -18.68 7.47
C PHE A 59 15.04 -17.44 6.92
N LYS A 60 13.76 -17.57 6.57
CA LYS A 60 12.98 -16.47 5.96
C LYS A 60 12.14 -15.66 6.93
N ARG A 61 11.72 -16.31 8.02
CA ARG A 61 10.73 -15.78 8.94
C ARG A 61 11.09 -16.11 10.38
N THR A 62 10.89 -15.13 11.25
CA THR A 62 10.83 -15.33 12.69
C THR A 62 9.44 -15.04 13.21
N ASP A 63 9.03 -15.85 14.18
CA ASP A 63 7.85 -15.62 15.00
C ASP A 63 8.29 -15.66 16.47
N GLY A 64 7.74 -14.76 17.27
CA GLY A 64 8.12 -14.63 18.67
C GLY A 64 7.17 -13.75 19.45
N TYR A 65 7.60 -13.37 20.64
CA TYR A 65 6.89 -12.49 21.53
C TYR A 65 7.82 -11.48 22.19
N GLN A 66 7.20 -10.44 22.74
CA GLN A 66 7.87 -9.35 23.42
C GLN A 66 7.18 -9.11 24.76
N ALA A 67 7.94 -9.02 25.84
CA ALA A 67 7.48 -8.42 27.08
C ALA A 67 8.14 -7.05 27.25
N PHE A 68 7.40 -6.06 27.76
CA PHE A 68 7.94 -4.73 27.96
C PHE A 68 7.37 -4.07 29.21
N PHE A 69 8.18 -3.23 29.86
CA PHE A 69 7.79 -2.45 31.03
C PHE A 69 8.67 -1.22 31.20
N GLY A 70 8.18 -0.17 31.84
CA GLY A 70 8.98 1.02 32.07
C GLY A 70 8.25 2.21 32.68
N GLY A 71 8.90 3.37 32.62
CA GLY A 71 8.36 4.66 33.04
C GLY A 71 7.95 5.53 31.86
N ILE A 72 6.97 6.39 32.11
CA ILE A 72 6.44 7.40 31.18
C ILE A 72 6.66 8.79 31.77
N TYR A 73 7.09 9.72 30.94
CA TYR A 73 6.99 11.15 31.16
C TYR A 73 6.16 11.75 30.02
N ASP A 74 5.07 12.43 30.34
CA ASP A 74 4.18 13.04 29.35
C ASP A 74 4.02 14.52 29.64
N TYR A 75 4.38 15.34 28.67
CA TYR A 75 4.15 16.78 28.67
C TYR A 75 3.01 17.10 27.71
N SER A 76 1.87 17.48 28.27
CA SER A 76 0.65 17.75 27.51
C SER A 76 0.44 19.26 27.37
N PHE A 77 -0.03 19.71 26.20
CA PHE A 77 -0.36 21.10 25.89
C PHE A 77 -1.64 21.14 25.03
N GLY A 78 -2.78 21.17 25.72
CA GLY A 78 -4.10 21.00 25.09
C GLY A 78 -4.34 19.55 24.63
N GLU A 79 -4.77 19.39 23.38
CA GLU A 79 -5.05 18.07 22.76
C GLU A 79 -3.78 17.33 22.35
N TYR A 80 -2.64 18.04 22.32
CA TYR A 80 -1.35 17.51 21.89
C TYR A 80 -0.43 17.26 23.08
N GLY A 81 0.64 16.51 22.86
CA GLY A 81 1.68 16.30 23.86
C GLY A 81 2.94 15.69 23.30
N ILE A 82 3.99 15.68 24.12
CA ILE A 82 5.21 14.91 23.89
C ILE A 82 5.29 13.89 25.02
N GLU A 83 5.47 12.63 24.67
CA GLU A 83 5.61 11.51 25.58
C GLU A 83 6.98 10.87 25.42
N GLY A 84 7.75 10.84 26.51
CA GLY A 84 8.96 10.06 26.65
C GLY A 84 8.66 8.74 27.37
N ARG A 85 9.17 7.63 26.84
CA ARG A 85 9.15 6.32 27.52
C ARG A 85 10.56 5.80 27.69
N LEU A 86 10.85 5.25 28.85
CA LEU A 86 12.11 4.56 29.14
C LEU A 86 11.77 3.23 29.81
N GLY A 87 12.26 2.11 29.29
CA GLY A 87 11.87 0.79 29.78
C GLY A 87 12.84 -0.33 29.45
N GLY A 88 12.51 -1.52 29.92
CA GLY A 88 13.13 -2.77 29.51
C GLY A 88 12.21 -3.53 28.57
N GLU A 89 12.79 -4.14 27.54
CA GLU A 89 12.08 -5.04 26.62
C GLU A 89 12.84 -6.38 26.52
N ILE A 90 12.09 -7.46 26.59
CA ILE A 90 12.56 -8.84 26.39
C ILE A 90 11.91 -9.34 25.11
N TYR A 91 12.72 -9.73 24.15
CA TYR A 91 12.30 -10.32 22.89
C TYR A 91 12.68 -11.80 22.87
N SER A 92 11.70 -12.68 22.73
CA SER A 92 11.95 -14.11 22.60
C SER A 92 11.33 -14.59 21.30
N GLY A 93 11.99 -15.48 20.58
CA GLY A 93 11.45 -15.97 19.32
C GLY A 93 12.16 -17.18 18.79
N SER A 94 11.67 -17.64 17.65
CA SER A 94 12.24 -18.78 16.94
C SER A 94 12.30 -18.51 15.45
N PHE A 95 13.36 -18.98 14.80
CA PHE A 95 13.41 -19.22 13.38
C PHE A 95 13.19 -20.70 13.12
N LYS A 96 12.33 -21.01 12.15
CA LYS A 96 12.02 -22.38 11.78
C LYS A 96 12.08 -22.54 10.27
N HIS A 97 12.81 -23.54 9.80
CA HIS A 97 12.83 -23.93 8.39
C HIS A 97 12.61 -25.44 8.27
N LYS A 98 11.73 -25.84 7.35
CA LYS A 98 11.48 -27.26 7.06
C LYS A 98 12.04 -27.61 5.69
N GLU A 99 12.93 -28.59 5.68
CA GLU A 99 13.57 -29.11 4.48
C GLU A 99 13.05 -30.53 4.20
N PRO A 100 12.20 -30.70 3.17
CA PRO A 100 11.64 -32.00 2.86
C PRO A 100 12.69 -32.96 2.31
N ARG A 101 12.66 -34.19 2.83
CA ARG A 101 13.58 -35.27 2.51
C ARG A 101 12.87 -36.62 2.48
N ILE A 102 13.51 -37.60 1.83
CA ILE A 102 13.07 -38.98 1.84
C ILE A 102 14.01 -39.76 2.77
N PHE A 103 13.43 -40.42 3.77
CA PHE A 103 14.15 -41.26 4.73
C PHE A 103 13.95 -42.73 4.39
N GLY A 104 14.99 -43.54 4.50
CA GLY A 104 14.87 -44.99 4.40
C GLY A 104 14.54 -45.60 5.76
N ILE A 105 13.27 -45.87 6.05
CA ILE A 105 12.83 -46.49 7.31
C ILE A 105 12.52 -47.95 7.03
N ASN A 106 13.30 -48.87 7.63
CA ASN A 106 13.18 -50.32 7.40
C ASN A 106 13.17 -50.70 5.90
N GLY A 107 14.03 -50.06 5.11
CA GLY A 107 14.11 -50.27 3.66
C GLY A 107 12.97 -49.65 2.84
N THR A 108 12.03 -48.94 3.48
CA THR A 108 10.93 -48.25 2.81
C THR A 108 11.21 -46.74 2.71
N PRO A 109 11.23 -46.17 1.49
CA PRO A 109 11.30 -44.72 1.30
C PRO A 109 10.08 -44.03 1.92
N THR A 110 10.32 -43.21 2.94
CA THR A 110 9.28 -42.52 3.70
C THR A 110 9.54 -41.02 3.65
N PRO A 111 8.54 -40.18 3.32
CA PRO A 111 8.70 -38.74 3.41
C PRO A 111 8.89 -38.27 4.86
N GLY A 112 9.77 -37.28 5.04
CA GLY A 112 9.95 -36.57 6.30
C GLY A 112 10.65 -35.24 6.08
N ASN A 113 11.00 -34.56 7.17
CA ASN A 113 11.63 -33.24 7.13
C ASN A 113 12.80 -33.17 8.09
N PHE A 114 13.86 -32.48 7.66
CA PHE A 114 14.75 -31.83 8.61
C PHE A 114 14.13 -30.48 9.00
N GLU A 115 13.97 -30.25 10.30
CA GLU A 115 13.52 -28.99 10.85
C GLU A 115 14.71 -28.30 11.51
N HIS A 116 15.07 -27.14 10.94
CA HIS A 116 16.13 -26.29 11.44
C HIS A 116 15.50 -25.26 12.38
N HIS A 117 16.05 -25.15 13.59
CA HIS A 117 15.54 -24.23 14.63
C HIS A 117 16.66 -23.32 15.12
N ILE A 118 16.33 -22.05 15.33
CA ILE A 118 17.12 -21.11 16.13
C ILE A 118 16.16 -20.42 17.08
N ASP A 119 16.19 -20.80 18.34
CA ASP A 119 15.48 -20.12 19.41
C ASP A 119 16.39 -19.04 19.99
N PHE A 120 15.84 -17.88 20.33
CA PHE A 120 16.63 -16.75 20.83
C PHE A 120 15.88 -15.93 21.88
N ASP A 121 16.66 -15.28 22.76
CA ASP A 121 16.23 -14.27 23.70
C ASP A 121 17.12 -13.04 23.58
N ILE A 122 16.55 -11.84 23.46
CA ILE A 122 17.26 -10.56 23.41
C ILE A 122 16.71 -9.65 24.52
N TYR A 123 17.63 -9.10 25.31
CA TYR A 123 17.33 -8.17 26.39
C TYR A 123 17.80 -6.77 26.01
N SER A 124 16.90 -5.80 26.17
CA SER A 124 17.15 -4.44 25.72
C SER A 124 16.56 -3.40 26.67
N ILE A 125 17.16 -2.20 26.62
CA ILE A 125 16.60 -0.98 27.22
C ILE A 125 16.04 -0.13 26.08
N ASN A 126 14.77 0.27 26.13
CA ASN A 126 14.16 1.11 25.11
C ASN A 126 14.01 2.55 25.59
N PHE A 127 14.23 3.49 24.68
CA PHE A 127 13.87 4.90 24.84
C PHE A 127 13.01 5.34 23.66
N ASP A 128 11.79 5.78 23.93
CA ASP A 128 10.85 6.29 22.92
C ASP A 128 10.56 7.77 23.15
N ALA A 129 10.62 8.56 22.09
CA ALA A 129 10.16 9.94 22.05
C ALA A 129 8.98 10.01 21.07
N LEU A 130 7.79 10.31 21.60
CA LEU A 130 6.51 10.20 20.93
C LEU A 130 5.81 11.56 20.90
N PHE A 131 5.25 11.91 19.75
CA PHE A 131 4.23 12.94 19.67
C PHE A 131 2.87 12.31 19.96
N ARG A 132 2.05 12.98 20.75
CA ARG A 132 0.75 12.52 21.25
C ARG A 132 -0.34 13.46 20.76
N MET A 133 -1.49 12.90 20.37
CA MET A 133 -2.67 13.64 19.94
C MET A 133 -3.94 12.94 20.42
N ASN A 134 -4.76 13.65 21.20
CA ASN A 134 -6.11 13.24 21.58
C ASN A 134 -7.09 13.77 20.53
N PHE A 135 -7.77 12.88 19.83
CA PHE A 135 -8.81 13.27 18.87
C PHE A 135 -10.23 13.05 19.40
N LEU A 136 -10.38 12.32 20.52
CA LEU A 136 -11.57 12.33 21.36
C LEU A 136 -11.14 12.61 22.80
N LYS A 137 -12.10 13.00 23.66
CA LYS A 137 -11.84 13.37 25.07
C LYS A 137 -10.92 12.41 25.83
N ASN A 138 -11.07 11.10 25.57
CA ASN A 138 -10.30 10.04 26.22
C ASN A 138 -9.55 9.14 25.24
N PHE A 139 -9.70 9.33 23.92
CA PHE A 139 -9.04 8.49 22.93
C PHE A 139 -7.95 9.29 22.23
N GLY A 140 -6.76 8.72 22.13
CA GLY A 140 -5.68 9.34 21.39
C GLY A 140 -4.76 8.35 20.68
N ILE A 141 -3.84 8.95 19.95
CA ILE A 141 -2.77 8.28 19.24
C ILE A 141 -1.44 8.91 19.65
N SER A 142 -0.40 8.09 19.70
CA SER A 142 0.98 8.50 19.89
C SER A 142 1.84 7.86 18.80
N ALA A 143 2.79 8.61 18.26
CA ALA A 143 3.72 8.12 17.25
C ALA A 143 5.05 8.85 17.35
N GLY A 144 6.16 8.20 17.04
CA GLY A 144 7.44 8.89 17.05
C GLY A 144 8.62 7.98 16.74
N ILE A 145 9.74 8.25 17.42
CA ILE A 145 10.99 7.53 17.22
C ILE A 145 11.34 6.75 18.49
N GLY A 146 11.80 5.52 18.30
CA GLY A 146 12.23 4.63 19.37
C GLY A 146 13.65 4.15 19.14
N THR A 147 14.41 3.98 20.22
CA THR A 147 15.75 3.41 20.21
C THR A 147 15.84 2.28 21.21
N ASN A 148 16.29 1.11 20.75
CA ASN A 148 16.55 -0.05 21.61
C ASN A 148 18.05 -0.25 21.76
N PHE A 149 18.50 -0.36 23.01
CA PHE A 149 19.87 -0.67 23.38
C PHE A 149 19.95 -2.12 23.81
N ASN A 150 20.41 -2.99 22.92
CA ASN A 150 20.56 -4.42 23.19
C ASN A 150 21.84 -4.66 23.99
N PHE A 151 21.71 -5.23 25.19
CA PHE A 151 22.84 -5.48 26.08
C PHE A 151 23.15 -6.96 26.30
N SER A 152 22.19 -7.85 25.98
CA SER A 152 22.39 -9.30 26.01
C SER A 152 21.50 -9.96 24.96
N GLY A 153 22.00 -11.02 24.35
CA GLY A 153 21.20 -11.87 23.49
C GLY A 153 21.78 -13.27 23.43
N ASN A 154 20.95 -14.28 23.68
CA ASN A 154 21.35 -15.68 23.68
C ASN A 154 20.55 -16.44 22.62
N PHE A 155 21.11 -17.53 22.13
CA PHE A 155 20.42 -18.41 21.19
C PHE A 155 20.70 -19.88 21.50
N ILE A 156 19.80 -20.74 21.03
CA ILE A 156 19.98 -22.18 20.90
C ILE A 156 19.63 -22.54 19.46
N GLN A 157 20.60 -23.08 18.73
CA GLN A 157 20.44 -23.58 17.38
C GLN A 157 20.48 -25.10 17.39
N PHE A 158 19.57 -25.76 16.68
CA PHE A 158 19.62 -27.21 16.49
C PHE A 158 18.87 -27.65 15.24
N GLU A 159 19.20 -28.84 14.77
CA GLU A 159 18.46 -29.52 13.72
C GLU A 159 17.71 -30.71 14.31
N SER A 160 16.47 -30.90 13.89
CA SER A 160 15.64 -32.03 14.32
C SER A 160 15.03 -32.76 13.14
N VAL A 161 14.69 -34.04 13.33
CA VAL A 161 13.99 -34.84 12.31
C VAL A 161 12.52 -35.00 12.68
N SER A 162 11.62 -34.72 11.74
CA SER A 162 10.19 -35.06 11.86
C SER A 162 9.76 -35.99 10.72
N SER A 163 9.03 -37.06 11.05
CA SER A 163 8.47 -38.02 10.08
C SER A 163 7.11 -38.52 10.53
N SER A 164 6.25 -38.84 9.56
CA SER A 164 4.92 -39.42 9.79
C SER A 164 4.93 -40.91 10.13
N ALA A 165 6.03 -41.63 9.88
CA ALA A 165 6.07 -43.10 9.97
C ALA A 165 6.82 -43.66 11.20
N GLY A 166 7.20 -42.83 12.18
CA GLY A 166 7.79 -43.29 13.44
C GLY A 166 9.02 -42.51 13.90
N ARG A 167 9.74 -43.06 14.88
CA ARG A 167 10.92 -42.44 15.50
C ARG A 167 12.13 -42.58 14.57
N VAL A 168 12.53 -41.48 13.93
CA VAL A 168 13.74 -41.39 13.10
C VAL A 168 14.85 -40.75 13.91
N THR A 169 16.07 -41.27 13.78
CA THR A 169 17.28 -40.78 14.46
C THR A 169 18.35 -40.47 13.42
N PHE A 170 19.27 -39.58 13.77
CA PHE A 170 20.41 -39.29 12.92
C PHE A 170 21.42 -40.45 12.95
N ALA A 171 22.12 -40.66 11.83
CA ALA A 171 23.25 -41.59 11.76
C ALA A 171 24.56 -40.88 12.11
N ASP A 172 25.53 -41.61 12.68
CA ASP A 172 26.91 -41.17 12.89
C ASP A 172 27.73 -41.24 11.59
N ALA A 173 29.03 -40.94 11.66
CA ALA A 173 29.92 -40.94 10.50
C ALA A 173 30.11 -42.34 9.89
N GLU A 174 29.97 -43.38 10.71
CA GLU A 174 30.04 -44.79 10.33
C GLU A 174 28.69 -45.35 9.85
N GLY A 175 27.62 -44.54 9.88
CA GLY A 175 26.28 -44.89 9.43
C GLY A 175 25.40 -45.59 10.49
N ASN A 176 25.86 -45.68 11.75
CA ASN A 176 25.07 -46.25 12.84
C ASN A 176 24.12 -45.21 13.43
N SER A 177 22.96 -45.65 13.92
CA SER A 177 22.01 -44.73 14.57
C SER A 177 22.58 -44.15 15.86
N THR A 178 22.61 -42.82 15.96
CA THR A 178 22.95 -42.06 17.18
C THR A 178 21.92 -42.19 18.31
N GLY A 179 20.71 -42.65 18.00
CA GLY A 179 19.59 -42.67 18.96
C GLY A 179 18.92 -41.30 19.21
N SER A 180 19.49 -40.22 18.67
CA SER A 180 18.96 -38.85 18.81
C SER A 180 18.21 -38.41 17.56
N SER A 181 17.07 -37.74 17.76
CA SER A 181 16.35 -37.02 16.69
C SER A 181 16.80 -35.57 16.55
N VAL A 182 17.85 -35.16 17.27
CA VAL A 182 18.45 -33.82 17.29
C VAL A 182 19.95 -33.92 16.99
N ARG A 183 20.48 -33.00 16.17
CA ARG A 183 21.93 -32.85 15.91
C ARG A 183 22.31 -31.38 15.79
N ASN A 184 23.61 -31.11 15.63
CA ASN A 184 24.16 -29.77 15.40
C ASN A 184 23.64 -28.74 16.42
N GLN A 185 23.58 -29.15 17.69
CA GLN A 185 23.10 -28.30 18.77
C GLN A 185 24.22 -27.36 19.23
N PHE A 186 23.95 -26.07 19.14
CA PHE A 186 24.83 -25.00 19.60
C PHE A 186 24.05 -24.05 20.48
N GLU A 187 24.67 -23.53 21.53
CA GLU A 187 24.10 -22.52 22.41
C GLU A 187 25.16 -21.48 22.75
N GLY A 188 24.72 -20.26 23.01
CA GLY A 188 25.62 -19.18 23.41
C GLY A 188 25.06 -17.79 23.15
N GLU A 189 25.93 -16.80 23.13
CA GLU A 189 25.57 -15.42 22.81
C GLU A 189 25.40 -15.23 21.30
N ILE A 190 24.43 -14.41 20.91
CA ILE A 190 24.20 -14.06 19.49
C ILE A 190 25.41 -13.24 19.00
N PRO A 191 26.20 -13.75 18.04
CA PRO A 191 27.36 -13.03 17.55
C PRO A 191 26.91 -11.78 16.79
N GLU A 192 27.68 -10.70 16.91
CA GLU A 192 27.43 -9.44 16.19
C GLU A 192 26.03 -8.84 16.40
N LEU A 193 25.43 -9.06 17.59
CA LEU A 193 24.18 -8.43 17.99
C LEU A 193 24.29 -6.91 17.91
N SER A 194 23.36 -6.29 17.18
CA SER A 194 23.30 -4.85 16.99
C SER A 194 23.01 -4.16 18.34
N LYS A 195 24.02 -3.48 18.90
CA LYS A 195 23.91 -2.81 20.21
C LYS A 195 22.86 -1.71 20.26
N VAL A 196 22.58 -1.07 19.12
CA VAL A 196 21.62 0.04 18.99
C VAL A 196 20.75 -0.19 17.77
N GLN A 197 19.43 -0.20 17.97
CA GLN A 197 18.42 -0.31 16.94
C GLN A 197 17.48 0.89 16.97
N PHE A 198 17.03 1.35 15.79
CA PHE A 198 16.05 2.41 15.66
C PHE A 198 14.71 1.84 15.20
N SER A 199 13.62 2.42 15.69
CA SER A 199 12.27 1.98 15.39
C SER A 199 11.28 3.15 15.30
N ILE A 200 10.13 2.90 14.64
CA ILE A 200 8.95 3.77 14.71
C ILE A 200 7.90 3.05 15.57
N PRO A 201 7.68 3.48 16.82
CA PRO A 201 6.51 3.13 17.60
C PRO A 201 5.29 3.97 17.22
N VAL A 202 4.13 3.32 17.13
CA VAL A 202 2.81 3.94 17.01
C VAL A 202 1.88 3.26 18.02
N ASN A 203 1.16 4.00 18.85
CA ASN A 203 0.21 3.45 19.81
C ASN A 203 -1.10 4.22 19.76
N ILE A 204 -2.22 3.50 19.78
CA ILE A 204 -3.54 4.04 20.13
C ILE A 204 -3.81 3.72 21.60
N TYR A 205 -4.52 4.62 22.27
CA TYR A 205 -4.79 4.47 23.69
C TYR A 205 -6.14 5.06 24.07
N TYR A 206 -6.67 4.59 25.20
CA TYR A 206 -7.86 5.15 25.83
C TYR A 206 -7.57 5.48 27.30
N GLU A 207 -7.96 6.67 27.77
CA GLU A 207 -7.73 7.14 29.13
C GLU A 207 -8.97 6.93 30.01
N PHE A 208 -8.85 6.06 31.02
CA PHE A 208 -9.84 5.89 32.08
C PHE A 208 -9.40 6.69 33.31
N ASN A 209 -10.13 7.75 33.63
CA ASN A 209 -9.90 8.52 34.86
C ASN A 209 -10.38 7.71 36.06
N LEU A 210 -9.45 7.17 36.86
CA LEU A 210 -9.78 6.39 38.06
C LEU A 210 -10.25 7.30 39.21
N LYS A 211 -9.94 8.60 39.14
CA LYS A 211 -10.40 9.63 40.07
C LYS A 211 -11.08 10.77 39.33
N LYS A 212 -12.07 11.41 39.96
CA LYS A 212 -12.81 12.55 39.39
C LYS A 212 -11.91 13.73 39.02
N ASP A 213 -10.87 13.97 39.81
CA ASP A 213 -9.87 15.03 39.62
C ASP A 213 -8.82 14.72 38.53
N ARG A 214 -8.89 13.53 37.91
CA ARG A 214 -7.92 12.99 36.92
C ARG A 214 -6.46 12.92 37.41
N SER A 215 -6.24 12.92 38.72
CA SER A 215 -4.89 12.73 39.28
C SER A 215 -4.36 11.31 39.02
N LEU A 216 -5.25 10.34 38.76
CA LEU A 216 -4.91 8.96 38.46
C LEU A 216 -5.67 8.46 37.23
N ILE A 217 -4.92 7.99 36.23
CA ILE A 217 -5.44 7.55 34.93
C ILE A 217 -4.93 6.15 34.63
N LEU A 218 -5.84 5.23 34.30
CA LEU A 218 -5.53 3.93 33.71
C LEU A 218 -5.63 4.05 32.20
N ARG A 219 -4.58 3.68 31.49
CA ARG A 219 -4.49 3.84 30.03
C ARG A 219 -4.14 2.51 29.36
N PRO A 220 -5.12 1.67 28.99
CA PRO A 220 -4.88 0.59 28.05
C PRO A 220 -4.45 1.15 26.69
N GLU A 221 -3.55 0.43 26.05
CA GLU A 221 -2.96 0.81 24.78
C GLU A 221 -2.73 -0.40 23.88
N ALA A 222 -2.86 -0.17 22.59
CA ALA A 222 -2.48 -1.11 21.55
C ALA A 222 -1.57 -0.38 20.57
N GLY A 223 -0.57 -1.05 20.03
CA GLY A 223 0.41 -0.39 19.19
C GLY A 223 1.17 -1.31 18.26
N PHE A 224 2.02 -0.69 17.46
CA PHE A 224 2.90 -1.32 16.51
C PHE A 224 4.29 -0.70 16.63
N ARG A 225 5.34 -1.51 16.62
CA ARG A 225 6.74 -1.07 16.55
C ARG A 225 7.38 -1.68 15.30
N TYR A 226 7.96 -0.85 14.45
CA TYR A 226 8.73 -1.29 13.28
C TYR A 226 10.21 -0.95 13.46
N THR A 227 11.10 -1.93 13.38
CA THR A 227 12.55 -1.75 13.54
C THR A 227 13.25 -1.70 12.18
N PHE A 228 13.95 -0.61 11.88
CA PHE A 228 14.56 -0.38 10.55
C PHE A 228 15.90 -1.10 10.36
N LYS A 229 16.65 -1.20 11.45
CA LYS A 229 18.02 -1.71 11.45
C LYS A 229 18.02 -3.20 11.73
N GLU A 230 18.98 -3.88 11.12
CA GLU A 230 19.26 -5.29 11.35
C GLU A 230 19.50 -5.56 12.84
N THR A 231 18.96 -6.68 13.32
CA THR A 231 19.10 -7.15 14.70
C THR A 231 20.47 -7.76 14.94
N VAL A 232 20.98 -8.48 13.95
CA VAL A 232 22.35 -9.00 13.92
C VAL A 232 23.05 -8.38 12.72
N MET A 233 24.25 -7.84 12.91
CA MET A 233 24.97 -7.17 11.83
C MET A 233 25.30 -8.14 10.70
N ASN A 234 25.22 -7.66 9.46
CA ASN A 234 25.45 -8.46 8.25
C ASN A 234 24.38 -9.55 8.05
N THR A 235 23.16 -9.33 8.53
CA THR A 235 22.01 -10.21 8.29
C THR A 235 20.80 -9.37 7.92
N ASP A 236 19.91 -9.87 7.07
CA ASP A 236 18.66 -9.16 6.75
C ASP A 236 17.60 -9.24 7.86
N TRP A 237 17.96 -9.67 9.08
CA TRP A 237 17.01 -9.89 10.16
C TRP A 237 16.46 -8.58 10.72
N LYS A 238 15.22 -8.27 10.34
CA LYS A 238 14.42 -7.16 10.87
C LYS A 238 13.11 -7.70 11.44
N TYR A 239 12.64 -7.08 12.52
CA TYR A 239 11.37 -7.45 13.13
C TYR A 239 10.44 -6.25 13.31
N TYR A 240 9.17 -6.58 13.45
CA TYR A 240 8.10 -5.69 13.85
C TYR A 240 7.27 -6.37 14.93
N ALA A 241 6.66 -5.57 15.80
CA ALA A 241 5.89 -6.07 16.93
C ALA A 241 4.51 -5.43 16.97
N ALA A 242 3.47 -6.24 17.06
CA ALA A 242 2.14 -5.81 17.46
C ALA A 242 2.04 -5.92 18.99
N ARG A 243 1.66 -4.84 19.67
CA ARG A 243 1.77 -4.70 21.13
C ARG A 243 0.43 -4.38 21.75
N ILE A 244 0.20 -4.91 22.95
CA ILE A 244 -0.88 -4.51 23.84
C ILE A 244 -0.28 -4.23 25.22
N GLY A 245 -0.79 -3.23 25.91
CA GLY A 245 -0.25 -2.83 27.19
C GLY A 245 -1.24 -2.05 28.02
N VAL A 246 -0.82 -1.76 29.24
CA VAL A 246 -1.53 -0.90 30.17
C VAL A 246 -0.54 0.03 30.84
N SER A 247 -0.92 1.29 30.96
CA SER A 247 -0.18 2.31 31.70
C SER A 247 -1.00 2.80 32.88
N LEU A 248 -0.33 3.10 33.99
CA LEU A 248 -0.88 3.84 35.11
C LEU A 248 -0.17 5.18 35.18
N ILE A 249 -0.94 6.26 35.07
CA ILE A 249 -0.43 7.62 34.90
C ILE A 249 -0.96 8.50 36.03
N PHE A 250 -0.03 9.25 36.62
CA PHE A 250 -0.25 10.23 37.66
C PHE A 250 -0.12 11.63 37.07
N SER A 251 -1.12 12.48 37.27
CA SER A 251 -1.10 13.89 36.86
C SER A 251 -0.91 14.79 38.07
N ASN A 252 -0.09 15.83 37.91
CA ASN A 252 0.09 16.86 38.93
C ASN A 252 -1.02 17.91 38.94
N LYS A 253 -1.93 17.89 37.97
CA LYS A 253 -3.05 18.83 37.86
C LYS A 253 -4.30 18.17 38.41
N SER A 254 -4.76 18.62 39.57
CA SER A 254 -6.15 18.37 39.99
C SER A 254 -7.03 19.27 39.12
N PHE A 255 -7.84 18.68 38.25
CA PHE A 255 -8.91 19.43 37.65
C PHE A 255 -9.94 19.65 38.77
N GLU A 256 -10.11 20.90 39.22
CA GLU A 256 -11.32 21.25 39.94
C GLU A 256 -12.46 20.90 38.98
N VAL A 257 -13.26 19.91 39.39
CA VAL A 257 -14.52 19.65 38.72
C VAL A 257 -15.33 20.90 39.00
N ILE A 258 -15.37 21.81 38.03
CA ILE A 258 -16.44 22.80 37.98
C ILE A 258 -17.68 21.91 37.90
N GLU A 259 -18.39 21.78 39.01
CA GLU A 259 -19.70 21.13 39.03
C GLU A 259 -20.46 21.78 37.87
N GLU A 260 -20.92 20.96 36.92
CA GLU A 260 -21.75 21.49 35.83
C GLU A 260 -22.81 22.34 36.50
N PRO A 261 -22.88 23.65 36.18
CA PRO A 261 -23.86 24.52 36.82
C PRO A 261 -25.20 23.85 36.60
N GLU A 262 -25.94 23.64 37.69
CA GLU A 262 -27.28 23.08 37.64
C GLU A 262 -28.08 24.00 36.70
N ILE A 263 -28.23 23.58 35.45
CA ILE A 263 -28.86 24.39 34.41
C ILE A 263 -30.31 24.51 34.85
N SER A 264 -30.73 25.74 35.19
CA SER A 264 -32.11 26.02 35.54
C SER A 264 -33.03 25.51 34.44
N ASP A 265 -34.19 24.92 34.80
CA ASP A 265 -35.17 24.41 33.84
C ASP A 265 -35.56 25.45 32.77
N THR A 266 -35.45 26.75 33.10
CA THR A 266 -35.65 27.86 32.15
C THR A 266 -34.58 27.95 31.07
N ASP A 267 -33.32 27.70 31.42
CA ASP A 267 -32.20 27.77 30.47
C ASP A 267 -32.21 26.55 29.53
N LEU A 268 -32.64 25.39 30.05
CA LEU A 268 -32.87 24.20 29.24
C LEU A 268 -33.97 24.44 28.19
N LEU A 269 -35.09 25.06 28.58
CA LEU A 269 -36.18 25.42 27.67
C LEU A 269 -35.71 26.40 26.57
N MET A 270 -34.86 27.38 26.93
CA MET A 270 -34.30 28.33 25.97
C MET A 270 -33.39 27.64 24.95
N LEU A 271 -32.56 26.67 25.39
CA LEU A 271 -31.73 25.88 24.50
C LEU A 271 -32.55 25.00 23.55
N GLU A 272 -33.63 24.39 24.03
CA GLU A 272 -34.55 23.62 23.17
C GLU A 272 -35.22 24.50 22.10
N LEU A 273 -35.63 25.72 22.45
CA LEU A 273 -36.21 26.67 21.50
C LEU A 273 -35.18 27.15 20.46
N GLU A 274 -33.95 27.41 20.89
CA GLU A 274 -32.84 27.77 20.00
C GLU A 274 -32.52 26.62 19.01
N GLU A 275 -32.51 25.37 19.49
CA GLU A 275 -32.33 24.19 18.65
C GLU A 275 -33.44 24.04 17.61
N ILE A 276 -34.70 24.23 18.00
CA ILE A 276 -35.84 24.16 17.07
C ILE A 276 -35.69 25.24 15.99
N ARG A 277 -35.37 26.47 16.37
CA ARG A 277 -35.13 27.58 15.43
C ARG A 277 -33.98 27.26 14.46
N LEU A 278 -32.87 26.73 14.96
CA LEU A 278 -31.72 26.34 14.13
C LEU A 278 -32.06 25.19 13.17
N ARG A 279 -32.91 24.24 13.58
CA ARG A 279 -33.39 23.16 12.71
C ARG A 279 -34.25 23.69 11.58
N GLU A 280 -35.16 24.63 11.86
CA GLU A 280 -36.00 25.27 10.82
C GLU A 280 -35.16 26.08 9.83
N GLU A 281 -34.17 26.83 10.30
CA GLU A 281 -33.28 27.61 9.44
C GLU A 281 -32.42 26.71 8.54
N LYS A 282 -31.88 25.62 9.09
CA LYS A 282 -31.16 24.60 8.30
C LYS A 282 -32.04 23.93 7.26
N GLN A 283 -33.32 23.66 7.58
CA GLN A 283 -34.26 23.09 6.60
C GLN A 283 -34.54 24.06 5.45
N LYS A 284 -34.73 25.36 5.74
CA LYS A 284 -34.90 26.39 4.71
C LYS A 284 -33.67 26.52 3.81
N LEU A 285 -32.47 26.50 4.40
CA LEU A 285 -31.22 26.57 3.64
C LEU A 285 -31.07 25.35 2.72
N ARG A 286 -31.33 24.15 3.23
CA ARG A 286 -31.26 22.90 2.44
C ARG A 286 -32.26 22.88 1.30
N GLN A 287 -33.46 23.43 1.50
CA GLN A 287 -34.46 23.56 0.45
C GLN A 287 -34.00 24.53 -0.65
N ALA A 288 -33.42 25.68 -0.28
CA ALA A 288 -32.88 26.65 -1.23
C ALA A 288 -31.69 26.08 -2.03
N GLU A 289 -30.81 25.31 -1.40
CA GLU A 289 -29.70 24.61 -2.08
C GLU A 289 -30.21 23.60 -3.10
N LEU A 290 -31.24 22.83 -2.75
CA LEU A 290 -31.84 21.84 -3.64
C LEU A 290 -32.52 22.50 -4.86
N GLU A 291 -33.22 23.62 -4.64
CA GLU A 291 -33.82 24.41 -5.72
C GLU A 291 -32.76 24.99 -6.67
N ALA A 292 -31.64 25.47 -6.14
CA ALA A 292 -30.52 25.97 -6.93
C ALA A 292 -29.84 24.85 -7.74
N GLU A 293 -29.66 23.67 -7.17
CA GLU A 293 -29.10 22.50 -7.88
C GLU A 293 -30.02 22.04 -9.00
N LEU A 294 -31.34 22.03 -8.76
CA LEU A 294 -32.33 21.67 -9.77
C LEU A 294 -32.31 22.65 -10.95
N LEU A 295 -32.26 23.95 -10.67
CA LEU A 295 -32.15 24.99 -11.70
C LEU A 295 -30.86 24.85 -12.52
N LYS A 296 -29.73 24.56 -11.86
CA LYS A 296 -28.45 24.32 -12.54
C LYS A 296 -28.55 23.12 -13.50
N LYS A 297 -29.13 22.00 -13.06
CA LYS A 297 -29.32 20.81 -13.91
C LYS A 297 -30.26 21.08 -15.09
N GLN A 298 -31.29 21.91 -14.91
CA GLN A 298 -32.16 22.32 -16.01
C GLN A 298 -31.39 23.12 -17.07
N LEU A 299 -30.56 24.08 -16.65
CA LEU A 299 -29.72 24.87 -17.56
C LEU A 299 -28.68 24.01 -18.31
N GLU A 300 -28.07 23.04 -17.64
CA GLU A 300 -27.15 22.07 -18.25
C GLU A 300 -27.85 21.16 -19.28
N ALA A 301 -29.07 20.71 -18.97
CA ALA A 301 -29.87 19.92 -19.90
C ALA A 301 -30.27 20.74 -21.15
N GLU A 302 -30.62 22.01 -20.96
CA GLU A 302 -30.93 22.91 -22.08
C GLU A 302 -29.70 23.21 -22.95
N SER A 303 -28.53 23.42 -22.35
CA SER A 303 -27.29 23.67 -23.11
C SER A 303 -26.89 22.45 -23.93
N LEU A 304 -26.95 21.25 -23.34
CA LEU A 304 -26.68 20.00 -24.04
C LEU A 304 -27.67 19.76 -25.18
N ALA A 305 -28.95 20.05 -24.98
CA ALA A 305 -29.96 19.95 -26.04
C ALA A 305 -29.68 20.89 -27.22
N ARG A 306 -29.12 22.10 -26.97
CA ARG A 306 -28.69 23.02 -28.04
C ARG A 306 -27.46 22.49 -28.77
N GLU A 307 -26.48 21.93 -28.05
CA GLU A 307 -25.27 21.36 -28.64
C GLU A 307 -25.59 20.17 -29.56
N ILE A 308 -26.47 19.27 -29.12
CA ILE A 308 -26.92 18.13 -29.94
C ILE A 308 -27.56 18.63 -31.24
N LYS A 309 -28.48 19.61 -31.16
CA LYS A 309 -29.11 20.20 -32.36
C LYS A 309 -28.09 20.82 -33.33
N LEU A 310 -27.08 21.50 -32.79
CA LEU A 310 -26.01 22.09 -33.61
C LEU A 310 -25.19 20.99 -34.30
N ARG A 311 -24.81 19.94 -33.56
CA ARG A 311 -24.07 18.80 -34.09
C ARG A 311 -24.83 18.08 -35.20
N ASP A 312 -26.12 17.86 -35.02
CA ASP A 312 -26.98 17.25 -36.03
C ASP A 312 -27.01 18.09 -37.32
N SER A 313 -27.09 19.42 -37.20
CA SER A 313 -27.04 20.31 -38.37
C SER A 313 -25.69 20.29 -39.10
N ILE A 314 -24.58 20.15 -38.37
CA ILE A 314 -23.22 20.05 -38.95
C ILE A 314 -23.06 18.71 -39.67
N ASN A 315 -23.57 17.62 -39.09
CA ASN A 315 -23.52 16.29 -39.68
C ASN A 315 -24.33 16.25 -40.99
N GLU A 316 -25.52 16.85 -41.01
CA GLU A 316 -26.34 16.94 -42.22
C GLU A 316 -25.64 17.75 -43.33
N ALA A 317 -25.02 18.88 -42.99
CA ALA A 317 -24.24 19.67 -43.95
C ALA A 317 -23.01 18.91 -44.47
N SER A 318 -22.33 18.15 -43.61
CA SER A 318 -21.15 17.36 -43.96
C SER A 318 -21.51 16.17 -44.86
N ALA A 319 -22.63 15.49 -44.57
CA ALA A 319 -23.14 14.41 -45.40
C ALA A 319 -23.47 14.91 -46.82
N LYS A 320 -24.13 16.07 -46.93
CA LYS A 320 -24.46 16.68 -48.22
C LYS A 320 -23.21 17.10 -49.02
N LYS A 321 -22.17 17.59 -48.34
CA LYS A 321 -20.88 17.90 -48.98
C LYS A 321 -20.16 16.64 -49.48
N MET A 322 -20.18 15.57 -48.70
CA MET A 322 -19.59 14.28 -49.09
C MET A 322 -20.32 13.65 -50.28
N GLU A 323 -21.64 13.78 -50.34
CA GLU A 323 -22.45 13.33 -51.48
C GLU A 323 -22.04 14.08 -52.76
N LEU A 324 -21.89 15.41 -52.69
CA LEU A 324 -21.46 16.23 -53.82
C LEU A 324 -20.04 15.88 -54.31
N LEU A 325 -19.10 15.68 -53.39
CA LEU A 325 -17.73 15.25 -53.73
C LEU A 325 -17.71 13.85 -54.36
N ARG A 326 -18.59 12.96 -53.92
CA ARG A 326 -18.74 11.63 -54.51
C ARG A 326 -19.29 11.72 -55.93
N GLU A 327 -20.28 12.56 -56.18
CA GLU A 327 -20.80 12.79 -57.53
C GLU A 327 -19.73 13.37 -58.47
N GLU A 328 -18.95 14.35 -58.01
CA GLU A 328 -17.82 14.91 -58.77
C GLU A 328 -16.77 13.85 -59.09
N PHE A 329 -16.42 13.02 -58.11
CA PHE A 329 -15.48 11.92 -58.30
C PHE A 329 -16.00 10.87 -59.28
N ASP A 330 -17.26 10.44 -59.15
CA ASP A 330 -17.90 9.49 -60.05
C ASP A 330 -17.97 10.03 -61.49
N MET A 331 -18.14 11.35 -61.67
CA MET A 331 -18.04 11.99 -62.99
C MET A 331 -16.62 11.94 -63.56
N GLN A 332 -15.59 12.28 -62.78
CA GLN A 332 -14.20 12.22 -63.22
C GLN A 332 -13.80 10.81 -63.66
N ILE A 333 -14.21 9.79 -62.89
CA ILE A 333 -13.95 8.38 -63.22
C ILE A 333 -14.66 7.97 -64.51
N LYS A 334 -15.90 8.43 -64.74
CA LYS A 334 -16.61 8.17 -66.01
C LYS A 334 -15.88 8.79 -67.19
N GLU A 335 -15.40 10.03 -67.08
CA GLU A 335 -14.65 10.72 -68.12
C GLU A 335 -13.32 10.00 -68.44
N GLU A 336 -12.58 9.58 -67.41
CA GLU A 336 -11.34 8.83 -67.59
C GLU A 336 -11.56 7.46 -68.26
N ASN A 337 -12.55 6.70 -67.80
CA ASN A 337 -12.92 5.42 -68.40
C ASN A 337 -13.36 5.58 -69.87
N GLN A 338 -14.02 6.68 -70.22
CA GLN A 338 -14.41 6.97 -71.60
C GLN A 338 -13.20 7.32 -72.48
N LYS A 339 -12.19 7.99 -71.90
CA LYS A 339 -11.00 8.44 -72.63
C LYS A 339 -9.98 7.34 -72.87
N TYR A 340 -9.90 6.34 -71.99
CA TYR A 340 -8.81 5.35 -72.01
C TYR A 340 -9.27 3.88 -72.06
N GLY A 341 -10.58 3.61 -72.16
CA GLY A 341 -11.16 2.26 -72.04
C GLY A 341 -11.46 1.91 -70.58
N GLU A 342 -12.21 0.84 -70.30
CA GLU A 342 -12.58 0.43 -68.93
C GLU A 342 -11.34 0.08 -68.08
N ILE A 343 -10.69 1.08 -67.46
CA ILE A 343 -9.45 0.89 -66.69
C ILE A 343 -9.74 0.64 -65.21
N CYS A 344 -10.83 1.16 -64.67
CA CYS A 344 -11.11 1.06 -63.23
C CYS A 344 -12.36 0.21 -62.97
N LYS A 345 -12.19 -1.11 -62.79
CA LYS A 345 -13.29 -1.99 -62.34
C LYS A 345 -13.33 -2.28 -60.85
N CYS A 346 -12.37 -1.86 -60.03
CA CYS A 346 -12.44 -2.09 -58.58
C CYS A 346 -11.75 -0.98 -57.80
N TYR A 347 -12.50 -0.27 -56.95
CA TYR A 347 -11.97 0.36 -55.76
C TYR A 347 -12.94 0.17 -54.60
N ILE A 348 -12.59 -0.68 -53.64
CA ILE A 348 -12.91 -0.46 -52.23
C ILE A 348 -11.70 -0.96 -51.42
N VAL A 349 -10.85 -0.05 -50.97
CA VAL A 349 -9.96 -0.31 -49.83
C VAL A 349 -10.69 0.20 -48.59
N GLN A 350 -11.37 -0.69 -47.87
CA GLN A 350 -11.97 -0.36 -46.58
C GLN A 350 -10.97 -0.65 -45.47
N PHE A 351 -10.38 0.39 -44.89
CA PHE A 351 -9.59 0.28 -43.68
C PHE A 351 -10.53 0.22 -42.47
N ILE A 352 -10.54 -0.92 -41.77
CA ILE A 352 -11.20 -1.05 -40.47
C ILE A 352 -10.14 -1.52 -39.47
N SER A 353 -9.86 -0.68 -38.46
CA SER A 353 -9.04 -1.04 -37.31
C SER A 353 -9.89 -1.03 -36.05
N THR A 354 -9.78 -2.09 -35.25
CA THR A 354 -10.41 -2.20 -33.92
C THR A 354 -9.38 -2.77 -32.95
N SER A 355 -9.43 -2.33 -31.69
CA SER A 355 -8.65 -2.93 -30.60
C SER A 355 -9.28 -4.23 -30.09
N ASN A 356 -10.51 -4.56 -30.52
CA ASN A 356 -11.22 -5.77 -30.13
C ASN A 356 -11.12 -6.87 -31.21
N ARG A 357 -10.40 -7.95 -30.88
CA ARG A 357 -10.23 -9.10 -31.79
C ARG A 357 -11.54 -9.73 -32.25
N SER A 358 -12.54 -9.83 -31.36
CA SER A 358 -13.83 -10.46 -31.68
C SER A 358 -14.59 -9.67 -32.73
N GLU A 359 -14.51 -8.34 -32.66
CA GLU A 359 -15.10 -7.43 -33.64
C GLU A 359 -14.37 -7.51 -34.98
N ALA A 360 -13.04 -7.54 -34.97
CA ALA A 360 -12.25 -7.73 -36.21
C ALA A 360 -12.59 -9.04 -36.93
N VAL A 361 -12.77 -10.14 -36.20
CA VAL A 361 -13.17 -11.43 -36.80
C VAL A 361 -14.57 -11.35 -37.43
N LYS A 362 -15.52 -10.65 -36.79
CA LYS A 362 -16.86 -10.45 -37.35
C LYS A 362 -16.80 -9.65 -38.66
N VAL A 363 -16.03 -8.56 -38.67
CA VAL A 363 -15.83 -7.74 -39.86
C VAL A 363 -15.19 -8.56 -40.98
N LYS A 364 -14.13 -9.32 -40.68
CA LYS A 364 -13.47 -10.18 -41.67
C LYS A 364 -14.48 -11.15 -42.30
N ASN A 365 -15.25 -11.86 -41.48
CA ASN A 365 -16.23 -12.83 -41.96
C ASN A 365 -17.34 -12.17 -42.78
N TYR A 366 -17.80 -10.98 -42.37
CA TYR A 366 -18.78 -10.22 -43.13
C TYR A 366 -18.27 -9.89 -44.53
N ILE A 367 -17.03 -9.40 -44.64
CA ILE A 367 -16.41 -9.05 -45.92
C ILE A 367 -16.16 -10.33 -46.74
N THR A 368 -15.71 -11.43 -46.14
CA THR A 368 -15.56 -12.72 -46.85
C THR A 368 -16.90 -13.21 -47.41
N ASN A 369 -17.97 -13.14 -46.61
CA ASN A 369 -19.30 -13.56 -47.04
C ASN A 369 -19.89 -12.66 -48.12
N ALA A 370 -19.45 -11.41 -48.22
CA ALA A 370 -19.80 -10.49 -49.30
C ALA A 370 -19.07 -10.78 -50.62
N GLY A 371 -18.25 -11.84 -50.69
CA GLY A 371 -17.64 -12.33 -51.93
C GLY A 371 -16.23 -11.79 -52.20
N TYR A 372 -15.65 -11.04 -51.26
CA TYR A 372 -14.27 -10.56 -51.38
C TYR A 372 -13.29 -11.68 -51.04
N THR A 373 -12.28 -11.84 -51.88
CA THR A 373 -11.22 -12.86 -51.74
C THR A 373 -9.95 -12.25 -51.16
N ASN A 374 -9.05 -13.09 -50.64
CA ASN A 374 -7.73 -12.68 -50.12
C ASN A 374 -7.78 -11.66 -48.98
N ILE A 375 -8.66 -11.90 -48.00
CA ILE A 375 -8.79 -11.03 -46.82
C ILE A 375 -7.78 -11.45 -45.73
N ILE A 376 -6.83 -10.57 -45.45
CA ILE A 376 -5.78 -10.75 -44.45
C ILE A 376 -6.14 -9.94 -43.21
N MET A 377 -6.06 -10.56 -42.04
CA MET A 377 -6.14 -9.85 -40.77
C MET A 377 -4.74 -9.83 -40.15
N THR A 378 -4.15 -8.65 -40.03
CA THR A 378 -2.83 -8.44 -39.43
C THR A 378 -2.98 -7.86 -38.03
N GLU A 379 -2.28 -8.47 -37.08
CA GLU A 379 -2.13 -7.93 -35.74
C GLU A 379 -0.99 -6.91 -35.74
N TYR A 380 -1.27 -5.69 -35.28
CA TYR A 380 -0.32 -4.60 -35.22
C TYR A 380 -0.30 -4.03 -33.82
N LYS A 381 0.87 -4.07 -33.17
CA LYS A 381 1.07 -3.45 -31.86
C LYS A 381 1.53 -2.01 -32.05
N GLU A 382 0.73 -1.06 -31.59
CA GLU A 382 1.05 0.36 -31.74
C GLU A 382 2.24 0.69 -30.82
N PRO A 383 3.37 1.18 -31.38
CA PRO A 383 4.61 1.35 -30.62
C PRO A 383 4.49 2.38 -29.49
N TYR A 384 3.57 3.33 -29.60
CA TYR A 384 3.42 4.41 -28.62
C TYR A 384 2.38 4.16 -27.54
N MET A 385 1.36 3.34 -27.80
CA MET A 385 0.28 3.09 -26.83
C MET A 385 0.36 1.69 -26.20
N GLY A 386 1.19 0.79 -26.75
CA GLY A 386 1.33 -0.58 -26.25
C GLY A 386 0.10 -1.48 -26.50
N GLU A 387 -0.98 -0.91 -27.03
CA GLU A 387 -2.22 -1.60 -27.39
C GLU A 387 -2.09 -2.33 -28.73
N ILE A 388 -2.83 -3.43 -28.85
CA ILE A 388 -2.88 -4.29 -30.03
C ILE A 388 -4.11 -3.88 -30.86
N PHE A 389 -3.89 -3.61 -32.15
CA PHE A 389 -4.94 -3.36 -33.12
C PHE A 389 -4.98 -4.48 -34.15
N TYR A 390 -6.18 -4.78 -34.63
CA TYR A 390 -6.40 -5.74 -35.70
C TYR A 390 -6.78 -4.98 -36.97
N ARG A 391 -5.97 -5.15 -38.02
CA ARG A 391 -6.16 -4.53 -39.34
C ARG A 391 -6.65 -5.59 -40.31
N ILE A 392 -7.70 -5.28 -41.08
CA ILE A 392 -8.24 -6.16 -42.11
C ILE A 392 -7.97 -5.54 -43.47
N THR A 393 -7.27 -6.26 -44.34
CA THR A 393 -6.96 -5.85 -45.72
C THR A 393 -7.50 -6.90 -46.69
N SER A 394 -7.88 -6.50 -47.90
CA SER A 394 -8.38 -7.38 -48.95
C SER A 394 -7.61 -7.06 -50.22
N ASP A 395 -7.02 -8.07 -50.86
CA ASP A 395 -6.24 -7.87 -52.08
C ASP A 395 -7.14 -7.97 -53.31
N CYS A 396 -7.15 -6.93 -54.15
CA CYS A 396 -7.49 -7.09 -55.57
C CYS A 396 -6.17 -7.22 -56.35
N PHE A 397 -5.82 -8.46 -56.69
CA PHE A 397 -4.73 -8.98 -57.56
C PHE A 397 -3.33 -8.33 -57.60
N ASP A 398 -2.33 -9.23 -57.58
CA ASP A 398 -0.89 -9.05 -57.69
C ASP A 398 -0.43 -8.17 -58.87
N ASN A 399 0.23 -7.05 -58.55
CA ASN A 399 1.54 -6.63 -59.09
C ASN A 399 1.73 -5.12 -58.93
N HIS A 400 2.30 -4.69 -57.79
CA HIS A 400 3.50 -3.84 -57.77
C HIS A 400 3.94 -3.60 -56.33
N LEU A 401 5.20 -3.91 -56.06
CA LEU A 401 5.90 -3.62 -54.83
C LEU A 401 6.32 -2.14 -54.78
N GLU A 402 6.19 -1.61 -53.56
CA GLU A 402 6.90 -0.46 -52.95
C GLU A 402 6.55 0.97 -53.39
N ALA A 403 5.92 1.73 -52.48
CA ALA A 403 6.57 2.85 -51.81
C ALA A 403 5.69 3.48 -50.68
N PHE A 404 6.31 3.55 -49.50
CA PHE A 404 6.30 4.63 -48.50
C PHE A 404 5.00 5.34 -48.04
N ASP A 405 4.80 5.17 -46.73
CA ASP A 405 4.74 6.17 -45.66
C ASP A 405 3.45 6.91 -45.27
N TYR A 406 3.31 6.92 -43.95
CA TYR A 406 2.77 7.93 -43.05
C TYR A 406 1.30 8.39 -43.15
N ASN A 407 0.64 8.25 -41.98
CA ASN A 407 -0.61 8.87 -41.52
C ASN A 407 -1.92 8.12 -41.76
N ALA A 408 -2.24 7.23 -40.82
CA ALA A 408 -3.61 6.84 -40.52
C ALA A 408 -3.84 6.74 -39.00
N LYS A 409 -4.28 7.84 -38.38
CA LYS A 409 -5.09 7.76 -37.15
C LYS A 409 -6.18 8.83 -37.13
N ILE A 410 -7.40 8.29 -37.17
CA ILE A 410 -8.60 8.64 -36.41
C ILE A 410 -9.42 9.86 -36.88
N MET A 411 -10.67 9.53 -37.20
CA MET A 411 -11.84 10.41 -37.03
C MET A 411 -11.83 11.04 -35.65
N GLN A 412 -11.31 12.26 -35.54
CA GLN A 412 -11.89 13.38 -34.80
C GLN A 412 -11.15 14.65 -35.26
N SER A 413 -11.89 15.57 -35.88
CA SER A 413 -11.74 17.05 -35.87
C SER A 413 -10.40 17.59 -35.31
N ASP A 414 -9.58 18.40 -35.97
CA ASP A 414 -9.75 19.35 -37.07
C ASP A 414 -8.35 19.67 -37.65
N LEU A 415 -8.16 19.56 -38.97
CA LEU A 415 -7.35 20.44 -39.83
C LEU A 415 -7.15 19.79 -41.22
N ILE A 416 -7.52 20.57 -42.23
CA ILE A 416 -7.58 20.25 -43.66
C ILE A 416 -6.16 20.05 -44.22
N LEU A 417 -5.92 19.02 -45.03
CA LEU A 417 -5.06 19.09 -46.22
C LEU A 417 -5.14 17.85 -47.15
N ASN A 418 -5.69 18.12 -48.34
CA ASN A 418 -5.53 17.53 -49.67
C ASN A 418 -4.91 16.12 -49.86
N SER A 419 -5.71 15.20 -50.40
CA SER A 419 -5.23 14.04 -51.17
C SER A 419 -5.43 14.28 -52.68
N ARG A 420 -4.38 14.06 -53.47
CA ARG A 420 -4.48 13.80 -54.91
C ARG A 420 -4.28 12.30 -55.11
N ILE A 421 -5.25 11.66 -55.76
CA ILE A 421 -5.08 10.31 -56.28
C ILE A 421 -4.26 10.42 -57.57
N ILE A 422 -3.13 9.73 -57.64
CA ILE A 422 -2.45 9.49 -58.91
C ILE A 422 -2.81 8.06 -59.30
N CYS A 423 -3.73 7.91 -60.25
CA CYS A 423 -3.85 6.68 -61.02
C CYS A 423 -2.54 6.52 -61.79
N ASN A 424 -1.65 5.66 -61.29
CA ASN A 424 -0.43 5.34 -62.00
C ASN A 424 -0.78 4.36 -63.13
N ARG A 425 -0.30 4.66 -64.32
CA ARG A 425 -0.53 3.88 -65.54
C ARG A 425 0.42 2.69 -65.62
#